data_AF-A0A3R9ZKU9-F1
#
_entry.id   AF-A0A3R9ZKU9-F1
#
_cell.length_a   1.000
_cell.length_b   1.000
_cell.length_c   1.000
_cell.angle_alpha   90.00
_cell.angle_beta   90.00
_cell.angle_gamma   90.00
#
_symmetry.space_group_name_H-M   'P 1'
#
loop_
_entity.id
_entity.type
_entity.pdbx_description
1 polymer ?
#
loop_
_entity_poly.entity_id
_entity_poly.type
_entity_poly.pdbx_seq_one_letter_code
_entity_poly.pdbx_strand_id
1 'polypeptide(L)'
;MRNLLLLAALFHATWFGFISFTWTINHLVAAVIGIIVTIAVGLTLLLREDHLPRVIVANMAGLIALSGWGGWLAIQLLDDGPVVHLYALYLPLASAVVFVVAAFLSTTPVNRSPGA
;
A
#
# COMPACT_ATOMS: atom_id res chain seq x y z
N MET A 1 9.06 -2.19 13.02
CA MET A 1 8.09 -2.33 11.91
C MET A 1 7.33 -1.05 11.59
N ARG A 2 6.99 -0.21 12.59
CA ARG A 2 6.48 1.15 12.37
C ARG A 2 7.17 1.92 11.23
N ASN A 3 8.50 2.01 11.25
CA ASN A 3 9.25 2.77 10.24
C ASN A 3 9.07 2.21 8.83
N LEU A 4 8.97 0.89 8.67
CA LEU A 4 8.71 0.26 7.38
C LEU A 4 7.31 0.59 6.87
N LEU A 5 6.30 0.56 7.74
CA LEU A 5 4.93 0.93 7.42
C LEU A 5 4.82 2.42 7.05
N LEU A 6 5.53 3.30 7.78
CA LEU A 6 5.59 4.73 7.45
C LEU A 6 6.34 5.00 6.14
N LEU A 7 7.42 4.26 5.86
CA LEU A 7 8.12 4.33 4.57
C LEU A 7 7.22 3.86 3.43
N ALA A 8 6.45 2.79 3.64
CA ALA A 8 5.49 2.30 2.66
C ALA A 8 4.38 3.34 2.41
N ALA A 9 3.83 3.94 3.45
CA ALA A 9 2.84 5.01 3.34
C ALA A 9 3.40 6.22 2.58
N LEU A 10 4.60 6.68 2.98
CA LEU A 10 5.27 7.80 2.34
C LEU A 10 5.49 7.51 0.86
N PHE A 11 6.08 6.36 0.54
CA PHE A 11 6.29 5.92 -0.83
C PHE A 11 4.99 5.98 -1.63
N HIS A 12 3.90 5.36 -1.16
CA HIS A 12 2.63 5.34 -1.89
C HIS A 12 2.05 6.74 -2.10
N ALA A 13 2.08 7.60 -1.07
CA ALA A 13 1.59 8.97 -1.18
C ALA A 13 2.45 9.83 -2.13
N THR A 14 3.78 9.75 -2.02
CA THR A 14 4.69 10.52 -2.89
C THR A 14 4.68 10.01 -4.31
N TRP A 15 4.62 8.68 -4.50
CA TRP A 15 4.59 8.05 -5.81
C TRP A 15 3.29 8.40 -6.53
N PHE A 16 2.17 8.33 -5.81
CA PHE A 16 0.88 8.81 -6.27
C PHE A 16 0.91 10.29 -6.70
N GLY A 17 1.43 11.17 -5.83
CA GLY A 17 1.53 12.60 -6.12
C GLY A 17 2.41 12.86 -7.35
N PHE A 18 3.59 12.26 -7.39
CA PHE A 18 4.52 12.39 -8.50
C PHE A 18 3.85 12.02 -9.82
N ILE A 19 3.27 10.83 -9.92
CA ILE A 19 2.53 10.37 -11.10
C ILE A 19 1.42 11.35 -11.49
N SER A 20 0.62 11.81 -10.52
CA SER A 20 -0.54 12.67 -10.79
C SER A 20 -0.14 14.07 -11.30
N PHE A 21 1.06 14.53 -10.94
CA PHE A 21 1.55 15.87 -11.32
C PHE A 21 2.58 15.86 -12.45
N THR A 22 3.25 14.73 -12.70
CA THR A 22 4.20 14.58 -13.82
C THR A 22 3.61 13.67 -14.90
N TRP A 23 3.05 14.30 -15.93
CA TRP A 23 2.49 13.65 -17.14
C TRP A 23 3.54 12.92 -18.00
N THR A 24 4.82 12.95 -17.61
CA THR A 24 5.95 12.44 -18.38
C THR A 24 6.28 10.99 -18.10
N ILE A 25 5.69 10.40 -17.06
CA ILE A 25 6.01 9.02 -16.66
C ILE A 25 5.09 8.04 -17.34
N ASN A 26 5.69 6.96 -17.84
CA ASN A 26 4.93 5.82 -18.28
C ASN A 26 4.21 5.21 -17.08
N HIS A 27 2.91 5.48 -16.99
CA HIS A 27 2.01 5.03 -15.93
C HIS A 27 2.05 3.49 -15.72
N LEU A 28 2.33 2.71 -16.78
CA LEU A 28 2.51 1.26 -16.68
C LEU A 28 3.75 0.89 -15.85
N VAL A 29 4.89 1.54 -16.11
CA VAL A 29 6.12 1.35 -15.32
C VAL A 29 5.88 1.76 -13.87
N ALA A 30 5.15 2.85 -13.66
CA ALA A 30 4.84 3.34 -12.34
C ALA A 30 3.98 2.38 -11.51
N ALA A 31 2.97 1.76 -12.14
CA ALA A 31 2.15 0.73 -11.54
C ALA A 31 2.96 -0.52 -11.16
N VAL A 32 3.86 -0.98 -12.04
CA VAL A 32 4.74 -2.12 -11.76
C VAL A 32 5.63 -1.87 -10.55
N ILE A 33 6.23 -0.67 -10.44
CA ILE A 33 7.05 -0.30 -9.28
C ILE A 33 6.20 -0.30 -7.99
N GLY A 34 5.00 0.27 -8.06
CA GLY A 34 4.06 0.26 -6.93
C GLY A 34 3.73 -1.14 -6.43
N ILE A 35 3.47 -2.08 -7.35
CA ILE A 35 3.23 -3.50 -7.05
C ILE A 35 4.45 -4.14 -6.38
N ILE A 36 5.64 -3.98 -6.95
CA ILE A 36 6.88 -4.57 -6.43
C ILE A 36 7.14 -4.10 -4.99
N VAL A 37 7.04 -2.80 -4.74
CA VAL A 37 7.25 -2.24 -3.39
C VAL A 37 6.20 -2.77 -2.41
N THR A 38 4.94 -2.86 -2.84
CA THR A 38 3.87 -3.40 -2.00
C THR A 38 4.13 -4.85 -1.58
N ILE A 39 4.54 -5.70 -2.54
CA ILE A 39 4.87 -7.10 -2.27
C ILE A 39 6.08 -7.19 -1.33
N ALA A 40 7.13 -6.40 -1.57
CA ALA A 40 8.33 -6.40 -0.74
C ALA A 40 8.02 -6.03 0.72
N VAL A 41 7.18 -5.01 0.94
CA VAL A 41 6.73 -4.61 2.28
C VAL A 41 5.89 -5.70 2.93
N GLY A 42 4.91 -6.27 2.22
CA GLY A 42 4.06 -7.35 2.72
C GLY A 42 4.86 -8.58 3.14
N LEU A 43 5.77 -9.05 2.29
CA LEU A 43 6.67 -10.17 2.60
C LEU A 43 7.56 -9.87 3.81
N THR A 44 8.12 -8.67 3.90
CA THR A 44 8.95 -8.29 5.04
C THR A 44 8.17 -8.30 6.35
N LEU A 45 6.89 -7.90 6.33
CA LEU A 45 6.03 -7.92 7.50
C LEU A 45 5.62 -9.34 7.89
N LEU A 46 5.29 -10.20 6.91
CA LEU A 46 5.03 -11.62 7.15
C LEU A 46 6.21 -12.34 7.80
N LEU A 47 7.44 -11.96 7.45
CA LEU A 47 8.66 -12.58 7.96
C LEU A 47 9.13 -12.01 9.32
N ARG A 48 8.61 -10.86 9.75
CA ARG A 48 9.14 -10.12 10.92
C ARG A 48 8.10 -9.76 12.00
N GLU A 49 6.81 -10.01 11.77
CA GLU A 49 5.75 -9.72 12.74
C GLU A 49 5.05 -11.00 13.20
N ASP A 50 5.18 -11.26 14.49
CA ASP A 50 4.57 -12.42 15.16
C ASP A 50 3.13 -12.09 15.62
N HIS A 51 2.77 -10.81 15.65
CA HIS A 51 1.49 -10.33 16.12
C HIS A 51 0.42 -10.32 15.02
N LEU A 52 -0.38 -11.39 14.96
CA LEU A 52 -1.37 -11.66 13.92
C LEU A 52 -2.29 -10.45 13.58
N PRO A 53 -2.89 -9.71 14.54
CA PRO A 53 -3.69 -8.53 14.21
C PRO A 53 -2.95 -7.44 13.42
N ARG A 54 -1.65 -7.23 13.68
CA ARG A 54 -0.84 -6.21 12.99
C ARG A 54 -0.48 -6.67 11.57
N VAL A 55 -0.19 -7.97 11.42
CA VAL A 55 0.02 -8.63 10.12
C VAL A 55 -1.23 -8.48 9.24
N ILE A 56 -2.42 -8.68 9.81
CA ILE A 56 -3.68 -8.56 9.06
C ILE A 56 -3.88 -7.12 8.56
N VAL A 57 -3.77 -6.11 9.43
CA VAL A 57 -3.96 -4.70 9.02
C VAL A 57 -2.95 -4.29 7.95
N ALA A 58 -1.70 -4.71 8.10
CA ALA A 58 -0.67 -4.44 7.10
C ALA A 58 -0.91 -5.15 5.77
N ASN A 59 -1.34 -6.42 5.79
CA ASN A 59 -1.70 -7.14 4.57
C ASN A 59 -2.93 -6.54 3.89
N MET A 60 -3.92 -6.06 4.65
CA MET A 60 -5.05 -5.31 4.08
C MET A 60 -4.57 -4.02 3.38
N ALA A 61 -3.63 -3.28 3.99
CA ALA A 61 -3.00 -2.13 3.34
C ALA A 61 -2.31 -2.52 2.03
N GLY A 62 -1.59 -3.65 2.05
CA GLY A 62 -0.94 -4.21 0.86
C GLY A 62 -1.93 -4.63 -0.22
N LEU A 63 -3.05 -5.28 0.14
CA LEU A 63 -4.08 -5.66 -0.82
C LEU A 63 -4.75 -4.43 -1.45
N ILE A 64 -5.07 -3.40 -0.66
CA ILE A 64 -5.64 -2.14 -1.19
C ILE A 64 -4.66 -1.48 -2.16
N ALA A 65 -3.36 -1.45 -1.82
CA ALA A 65 -2.32 -0.96 -2.71
C ALA A 65 -2.23 -1.80 -4.00
N LEU A 66 -2.21 -3.13 -3.90
CA LEU A 66 -2.16 -4.03 -5.06
C LEU A 66 -3.39 -3.89 -5.95
N SER A 67 -4.59 -3.76 -5.37
CA SER A 67 -5.81 -3.50 -6.12
C SER A 67 -5.76 -2.16 -6.84
N GLY A 68 -5.18 -1.13 -6.21
CA GLY A 68 -4.98 0.16 -6.85
C GLY A 68 -4.01 0.11 -8.03
N TRP A 69 -2.76 -0.31 -7.77
CA TRP A 69 -1.74 -0.39 -8.81
C TRP A 69 -2.08 -1.42 -9.90
N GLY A 70 -2.61 -2.58 -9.51
CA GLY A 70 -3.02 -3.65 -10.43
C GLY A 70 -4.25 -3.29 -11.25
N GLY A 71 -5.24 -2.62 -10.64
CA GLY A 71 -6.38 -2.08 -11.36
C GLY A 71 -5.95 -1.04 -12.40
N TRP A 72 -5.00 -0.19 -12.05
CA TRP A 72 -4.47 0.81 -12.97
C TRP A 72 -3.67 0.20 -14.12
N LEU A 73 -2.86 -0.83 -13.84
CA LEU A 73 -2.19 -1.63 -14.86
C LEU A 73 -3.19 -2.28 -15.81
N ALA A 74 -4.26 -2.88 -15.28
CA ALA A 74 -5.30 -3.52 -16.08
C ALA A 74 -6.01 -2.52 -17.00
N ILE A 75 -6.39 -1.35 -16.50
CA ILE A 75 -7.04 -0.30 -17.29
C ILE A 75 -6.16 0.18 -18.44
N GLN A 76 -4.87 0.42 -18.16
CA GLN A 76 -3.91 0.83 -19.19
C GLN A 76 -3.71 -0.23 -20.29
N LEU A 77 -4.00 -1.50 -19.98
CA LEU A 77 -3.91 -2.61 -20.95
C LEU A 77 -5.24 -2.86 -21.70
N LEU A 78 -6.37 -2.43 -21.14
CA LEU A 78 -7.72 -2.73 -21.67
C LEU A 78 -8.37 -1.54 -22.40
N ASP A 79 -7.76 -0.35 -22.37
CA ASP A 79 -8.28 0.88 -22.99
C ASP A 79 -9.68 1.26 -22.47
N ASP A 80 -9.90 1.07 -21.17
CA ASP A 80 -11.17 1.35 -20.50
C ASP A 80 -11.31 2.84 -20.14
N GLY A 81 -12.49 3.42 -20.39
CA GLY A 81 -12.74 4.86 -20.30
C GLY A 81 -12.46 5.55 -18.94
N PRO A 82 -12.53 6.91 -18.90
CA PRO A 82 -11.93 7.76 -17.87
C PRO A 82 -12.46 7.56 -16.43
N VAL A 83 -13.65 6.99 -16.25
CA VAL A 83 -14.22 6.72 -14.91
C VAL A 83 -13.45 5.62 -14.19
N VAL A 84 -12.98 4.60 -14.93
CA VAL A 84 -12.24 3.48 -14.34
C VAL A 84 -10.85 3.95 -13.88
N HIS A 85 -10.25 4.88 -14.64
CA HIS A 85 -8.98 5.53 -14.28
C HIS A 85 -9.05 6.23 -12.91
N LEU A 86 -10.16 6.90 -12.57
CA LEU A 86 -10.34 7.60 -11.29
C LEU A 86 -10.29 6.65 -10.08
N TYR A 87 -10.98 5.51 -10.14
CA TYR A 87 -10.99 4.56 -9.02
C TYR A 87 -9.63 3.89 -8.80
N ALA A 88 -8.95 3.51 -9.88
CA ALA A 88 -7.61 2.95 -9.81
C ALA A 88 -6.57 3.97 -9.32
N LEU A 89 -6.81 5.26 -9.57
CA LEU A 89 -5.95 6.35 -9.13
C LEU A 89 -6.03 6.57 -7.60
N TYR A 90 -7.20 6.47 -6.97
CA TYR A 90 -7.34 6.76 -5.53
C TYR A 90 -7.00 5.60 -4.59
N LEU A 91 -7.02 4.36 -5.06
CA LEU A 91 -6.71 3.17 -4.26
C LEU A 91 -5.26 3.15 -3.70
N PRO A 92 -4.22 3.53 -4.48
CA PRO A 92 -2.87 3.72 -3.94
C PRO A 92 -2.78 4.81 -2.86
N LEU A 93 -3.59 5.86 -2.93
CA LEU A 93 -3.64 6.88 -1.89
C LEU A 93 -4.34 6.34 -0.64
N ALA A 94 -5.43 5.58 -0.81
CA ALA A 94 -6.11 4.91 0.29
C ALA A 94 -5.17 3.94 1.03
N SER A 95 -4.33 3.20 0.31
CA SER A 95 -3.36 2.30 0.95
C SER A 95 -2.35 3.03 1.81
N ALA A 96 -1.91 4.23 1.42
CA ALA A 96 -1.03 5.06 2.23
C ALA A 96 -1.66 5.39 3.60
N VAL A 97 -2.96 5.74 3.62
CA VAL A 97 -3.71 5.98 4.87
C VAL A 97 -3.73 4.71 5.73
N VAL A 98 -4.01 3.54 5.14
CA VAL A 98 -4.05 2.28 5.89
C VAL A 98 -2.65 1.91 6.44
N PHE A 99 -1.58 2.14 5.68
CA PHE A 99 -0.21 1.94 6.17
C PHE A 99 0.14 2.90 7.34
N VAL A 100 -0.33 4.14 7.32
CA VAL A 100 -0.19 5.08 8.45
C VAL A 100 -0.94 4.56 9.67
N VAL A 101 -2.20 4.13 9.51
CA VAL A 101 -3.00 3.54 10.60
C VAL A 101 -2.31 2.30 11.16
N ALA A 102 -1.83 1.40 10.30
CA ALA A 102 -1.06 0.21 10.69
C ALA A 102 0.20 0.59 11.48
N ALA A 103 0.91 1.64 11.06
CA ALA A 103 2.09 2.14 11.76
C ALA A 103 1.75 2.62 13.18
N PHE A 104 0.63 3.33 13.37
CA PHE A 104 0.18 3.74 14.69
C PHE A 104 -0.25 2.55 15.55
N LEU A 105 -0.98 1.59 14.99
CA LEU A 105 -1.36 0.34 15.68
C LEU A 105 -0.16 -0.56 16.02
N SER A 106 0.99 -0.37 15.37
CA SER A 106 2.22 -1.06 15.75
C SER A 106 2.85 -0.54 17.07
N THR A 107 2.37 0.60 17.57
CA THR A 107 2.88 1.23 18.81
C THR A 107 2.04 0.94 20.06
N THR A 108 0.82 0.43 19.90
CA THR A 108 -0.04 0.10 21.04
C THR A 108 0.48 -1.14 21.76
N PRO A 109 0.74 -1.07 23.08
CA PRO A 109 1.12 -2.24 23.86
C PRO A 109 0.01 -3.28 23.78
N VAL A 110 0.37 -4.49 23.36
CA VAL A 110 -0.53 -5.64 23.48
C VAL A 110 -0.53 -5.97 24.95
N ASN A 111 -1.65 -5.72 25.62
CA ASN A 111 -1.82 -6.06 27.03
C ASN A 111 -1.77 -7.58 27.15
N ARG A 112 -0.57 -8.15 27.30
CA ARG A 112 -0.38 -9.55 27.68
C ARG A 112 -0.87 -9.62 29.12
N SER A 113 -2.02 -10.24 29.36
CA SER A 113 -2.45 -10.47 30.74
C SER A 113 -1.34 -11.24 31.46
N PRO A 114 -0.85 -10.77 32.62
CA PRO A 114 0.08 -11.55 33.42
C PRO A 114 -0.71 -12.70 34.07
N GLY A 115 -0.68 -13.89 33.46
CA GLY A 115 -1.31 -15.08 34.04
C GLY A 115 -1.76 -16.13 33.03
N ALA A 116 -0.80 -16.78 32.36
CA ALA A 116 -0.99 -18.10 31.75
C ALA A 116 0.20 -18.97 32.12
#